data_AF-A0A2N3F1A4-F1
#
_entry.id   AF-A0A2N3F1A4-F1
#
_cell.length_a   1.000
_cell.length_b   1.000
_cell.length_c   1.000
_cell.angle_alpha   90.00
_cell.angle_beta   90.00
_cell.angle_gamma   90.00
#
_symmetry.space_group_name_H-M   'P 1'
#
loop_
_entity.id
_entity.type
_entity.pdbx_description
1 polymer ?
#
loop_
_entity_poly.entity_id
_entity_poly.type
_entity_poly.pdbx_seq_one_letter_code
_entity_poly.pdbx_strand_id
1 'polypeptide(L)'
;MYDAEDGDTVFVRTLRAGETDDGRPVYVKPGQRIDLKPNAFIVHLDTLDAQLVQDSEGYAPLTHTVWSWLSLGMKDKSGPQLLYVLAAARRLDAAAAAWARVVEGLAVIRAWPSDTVNPVVRARGFALVADLELAMIALRRVVAMVLNAKRRIGIRAEVPVVVSANNAHVRAIRDSFEHIDERALGAGRGASSGDATSIFRQGRLISDGVVSYGPHELSIETVDRLLSESRDFLKAAIVELVGTDALTPRR
;
A
#
# COMPACT_ATOMS: atom_id res chain seq x y z
N MET A 1 -12.42 28.40 -12.18
CA MET A 1 -13.32 27.67 -13.12
C MET A 1 -13.46 28.34 -14.51
N TYR A 2 -12.94 29.56 -14.70
CA TYR A 2 -12.94 30.27 -15.98
C TYR A 2 -11.68 29.95 -16.80
N ASP A 3 -11.80 29.75 -18.12
CA ASP A 3 -10.66 29.50 -19.00
C ASP A 3 -10.37 30.70 -19.94
N ALA A 4 -11.37 31.11 -20.73
CA ALA A 4 -11.25 32.24 -21.66
C ALA A 4 -12.64 32.70 -22.18
N GLU A 5 -12.69 33.87 -22.79
CA GLU A 5 -13.82 34.36 -23.60
C GLU A 5 -13.36 34.56 -25.05
N ASP A 6 -14.19 34.14 -26.01
CA ASP A 6 -14.01 34.39 -27.44
C ASP A 6 -15.34 34.81 -28.07
N GLY A 7 -15.47 36.11 -28.38
CA GLY A 7 -16.70 36.71 -28.86
C GLY A 7 -17.88 36.46 -27.92
N ASP A 8 -18.91 35.79 -28.45
CA ASP A 8 -20.12 35.44 -27.70
C ASP A 8 -19.98 34.10 -26.93
N THR A 9 -18.77 33.53 -26.82
CA THR A 9 -18.56 32.22 -26.16
C THR A 9 -17.69 32.35 -24.91
N VAL A 10 -18.17 31.80 -23.80
CA VAL A 10 -17.47 31.69 -22.53
C VAL A 10 -17.00 30.24 -22.35
N PHE A 11 -15.68 30.03 -22.24
CA PHE A 11 -15.10 28.72 -22.00
C PHE A 11 -14.86 28.49 -20.50
N VAL A 12 -15.38 27.38 -20.00
CA VAL A 12 -15.25 26.98 -18.59
C VAL A 12 -14.55 25.63 -18.47
N ARG A 13 -13.81 25.44 -17.36
CA ARG A 13 -13.13 24.18 -17.05
C ARG A 13 -13.04 23.92 -15.54
N THR A 14 -12.80 22.67 -15.16
CA THR A 14 -12.42 22.33 -13.78
C THR A 14 -11.07 22.95 -13.42
N LEU A 15 -10.88 23.21 -12.12
CA LEU A 15 -9.59 23.59 -11.58
C LEU A 15 -8.62 22.40 -11.72
N ARG A 16 -7.36 22.69 -12.06
CA ARG A 16 -6.29 21.70 -12.08
C ARG A 16 -5.92 21.33 -10.64
N ALA A 17 -5.33 20.15 -10.45
CA ALA A 17 -4.78 19.77 -9.16
C ALA A 17 -3.79 20.85 -8.66
N GLY A 18 -4.02 21.35 -7.44
CA GLY A 18 -3.22 22.42 -6.83
C GLY A 18 -3.52 23.84 -7.30
N GLU A 19 -4.44 24.04 -8.25
CA GLU A 19 -4.90 25.37 -8.66
C GLU A 19 -5.81 25.95 -7.59
N THR A 20 -5.45 27.12 -7.05
CA THR A 20 -6.24 27.81 -6.03
C THR A 20 -7.52 28.36 -6.65
N ASP A 21 -8.66 28.08 -6.02
CA ASP A 21 -9.91 28.74 -6.39
C ASP A 21 -9.84 30.19 -5.93
N ASP A 22 -9.90 31.12 -6.88
CA ASP A 22 -9.92 32.55 -6.59
C ASP A 22 -11.33 33.04 -6.18
N GLY A 23 -12.32 32.13 -6.17
CA GLY A 23 -13.70 32.40 -5.75
C GLY A 23 -14.46 33.31 -6.70
N ARG A 24 -13.89 33.65 -7.87
CA ARG A 24 -14.54 34.55 -8.83
C ARG A 24 -15.63 33.79 -9.56
N PRO A 25 -16.89 34.26 -9.50
CA PRO A 25 -17.97 33.65 -10.26
C PRO A 25 -17.76 33.88 -11.76
N VAL A 26 -18.03 32.85 -12.56
CA VAL A 26 -18.12 33.01 -14.01
C VAL A 26 -19.43 33.70 -14.34
N TYR A 27 -19.36 34.89 -14.91
CA TYR A 27 -20.54 35.65 -15.32
C TYR A 27 -20.77 35.51 -16.82
N VAL A 28 -21.99 35.11 -17.21
CA VAL A 28 -22.37 34.91 -18.61
C VAL A 28 -23.49 35.87 -18.94
N LYS A 29 -23.27 36.76 -19.91
CA LYS A 29 -24.24 37.78 -20.32
C LYS A 29 -25.35 37.15 -21.18
N PRO A 30 -26.55 37.74 -21.21
CA PRO A 30 -27.61 37.32 -22.13
C PRO A 30 -27.11 37.32 -23.58
N GLY A 31 -27.31 36.21 -24.28
CA GLY A 31 -26.85 36.01 -25.67
C GLY A 31 -25.51 35.28 -25.79
N GLN A 32 -24.72 35.17 -24.72
CA GLN A 32 -23.48 34.38 -24.74
C GLN A 32 -23.77 32.88 -24.58
N ARG A 33 -22.95 32.05 -25.23
CA ARG A 33 -22.93 30.60 -25.07
C ARG A 33 -21.84 30.18 -24.10
N ILE A 34 -22.14 29.18 -23.28
CA ILE A 34 -21.14 28.49 -22.48
C ILE A 34 -20.67 27.30 -23.29
N ASP A 35 -19.35 27.16 -23.46
CA ASP A 35 -18.77 26.00 -24.12
C ASP A 35 -17.78 25.26 -23.22
N LEU A 36 -17.88 23.94 -23.27
CA LEU A 36 -17.05 22.98 -22.55
C LEU A 36 -16.19 22.28 -23.58
N LYS A 37 -14.98 22.79 -23.77
CA LYS A 37 -14.01 22.16 -24.67
C LYS A 37 -13.78 20.70 -24.26
N PRO A 38 -13.33 19.83 -25.18
CA PRO A 38 -12.79 18.53 -24.80
C PRO A 38 -11.77 18.70 -23.68
N ASN A 39 -11.89 17.90 -22.62
CA ASN A 39 -11.11 18.01 -21.38
C ASN A 39 -11.37 19.27 -20.52
N ALA A 40 -12.50 19.96 -20.70
CA ALA A 40 -12.95 20.99 -19.78
C ALA A 40 -13.33 20.40 -18.41
N PHE A 41 -13.82 19.16 -18.38
CA PHE A 41 -14.04 18.41 -17.15
C PHE A 41 -12.98 17.32 -17.01
N ILE A 42 -12.02 17.56 -16.12
CA ILE A 42 -11.01 16.57 -15.72
C ILE A 42 -11.23 16.24 -14.25
N VAL A 43 -11.38 14.96 -13.95
CA VAL A 43 -11.41 14.44 -12.57
C VAL A 43 -10.10 13.74 -12.31
N HIS A 44 -9.30 14.29 -11.39
CA HIS A 44 -8.05 13.70 -10.91
C HIS A 44 -8.40 12.66 -9.82
N LEU A 45 -8.39 11.38 -10.19
CA LEU A 45 -8.68 10.28 -9.26
C LEU A 45 -7.40 9.69 -8.63
N ASP A 46 -6.24 10.08 -9.12
CA ASP A 46 -4.91 9.65 -8.67
C ASP A 46 -4.45 10.30 -7.37
N THR A 47 -5.17 11.34 -6.94
CA THR A 47 -4.96 12.05 -5.67
C THR A 47 -6.01 11.72 -4.62
N LEU A 48 -6.95 10.79 -4.89
CA LEU A 48 -7.98 10.41 -3.92
C LEU A 48 -7.38 9.88 -2.61
N ASP A 49 -6.27 9.16 -2.71
CA ASP A 49 -5.52 8.65 -1.57
C ASP A 49 -4.89 9.77 -0.73
N ALA A 50 -4.58 10.93 -1.31
CA ALA A 50 -4.07 12.08 -0.55
C ALA A 50 -5.14 12.71 0.35
N GLN A 51 -6.43 12.41 0.10
CA GLN A 51 -7.56 12.86 0.94
C GLN A 51 -7.96 11.82 1.99
N LEU A 52 -7.48 10.58 1.87
CA LEU A 52 -7.65 9.57 2.90
C LEU A 52 -6.65 9.86 4.00
N VAL A 53 -7.12 9.85 5.25
CA VAL A 53 -6.28 10.04 6.43
C VAL A 53 -5.08 9.12 6.31
N GLN A 54 -3.89 9.70 6.14
CA GLN A 54 -2.65 8.99 6.37
C GLN A 54 -2.68 8.57 7.82
N ASP A 55 -2.56 7.26 8.07
CA ASP A 55 -2.34 6.78 9.44
C ASP A 55 -1.03 7.37 10.00
N SER A 56 -0.71 7.02 11.24
CA SER A 56 0.43 7.58 12.00
C SER A 56 1.80 7.49 11.33
N GLU A 57 1.91 6.85 10.15
CA GLU A 57 3.15 6.61 9.43
C GLU A 57 3.14 7.07 7.96
N GLY A 58 2.13 7.83 7.53
CA GLY A 58 2.14 8.41 6.18
C GLY A 58 1.69 7.46 5.07
N TYR A 59 1.26 6.23 5.40
CA TYR A 59 0.70 5.32 4.40
C TYR A 59 -0.74 5.72 4.06
N ALA A 60 -1.01 5.92 2.78
CA ALA A 60 -2.34 6.24 2.28
C ALA A 60 -3.00 4.99 1.63
N PRO A 61 -4.13 4.49 2.16
CA PRO A 61 -4.82 3.31 1.64
C PRO A 61 -5.08 3.36 0.14
N LEU A 62 -4.74 2.29 -0.57
CA LEU A 62 -4.84 2.21 -2.03
C LEU A 62 -6.19 1.65 -2.50
N THR A 63 -6.85 0.82 -1.68
CA THR A 63 -8.06 0.09 -2.09
C THR A 63 -9.19 1.01 -2.53
N HIS A 64 -9.38 2.13 -1.82
CA HIS A 64 -10.42 3.10 -2.13
C HIS A 64 -10.16 3.77 -3.49
N THR A 65 -8.92 4.18 -3.75
CA THR A 65 -8.52 4.74 -5.04
C THR A 65 -8.78 3.73 -6.16
N VAL A 66 -8.32 2.48 -6.00
CA VAL A 66 -8.53 1.41 -6.98
C VAL A 66 -10.03 1.13 -7.19
N TRP A 67 -10.83 1.07 -6.13
CA TRP A 67 -12.27 0.88 -6.21
C TRP A 67 -12.97 2.02 -6.96
N SER A 68 -12.59 3.27 -6.69
CA SER A 68 -13.13 4.43 -7.38
C SER A 68 -12.81 4.40 -8.88
N TRP A 69 -11.58 4.04 -9.25
CA TRP A 69 -11.18 3.89 -10.65
C TRP A 69 -11.99 2.80 -11.35
N LEU A 70 -12.25 1.68 -10.66
CA LEU A 70 -13.11 0.60 -11.14
C LEU A 70 -14.57 1.03 -11.35
N SER A 71 -15.08 1.84 -10.43
CA SER A 71 -16.50 2.26 -10.42
C SER A 71 -16.80 3.35 -11.46
N LEU A 72 -15.84 4.23 -11.74
CA LEU A 72 -16.05 5.41 -12.60
C LEU A 72 -15.66 5.17 -14.06
N GLY A 73 -14.63 4.37 -14.33
CA GLY A 73 -13.99 4.35 -15.66
C GLY A 73 -14.27 3.11 -16.52
N MET A 74 -14.96 2.08 -16.02
CA MET A 74 -14.76 0.73 -16.56
C MET A 74 -16.01 -0.17 -16.61
N LYS A 75 -17.12 0.34 -17.16
CA LYS A 75 -18.33 -0.47 -17.40
C LYS A 75 -18.07 -1.78 -18.17
N ASP A 76 -17.03 -1.83 -19.00
CA ASP A 76 -16.70 -3.00 -19.84
C ASP A 76 -15.44 -3.77 -19.41
N LYS A 77 -14.76 -3.39 -18.32
CA LYS A 77 -13.48 -4.00 -17.91
C LYS A 77 -13.54 -4.75 -16.57
N SER A 78 -14.65 -5.39 -16.19
CA SER A 78 -14.69 -6.29 -15.01
C SER A 78 -13.90 -7.60 -15.21
N GLY A 79 -12.68 -7.52 -15.74
CA GLY A 79 -11.80 -8.64 -16.03
C GLY A 79 -11.09 -9.15 -14.77
N PRO A 80 -10.73 -10.44 -14.72
CA PRO A 80 -9.94 -11.03 -13.64
C PRO A 80 -8.67 -10.25 -13.26
N GLN A 81 -8.09 -9.51 -14.21
CA GLN A 81 -6.90 -8.68 -13.98
C GLN A 81 -7.15 -7.52 -13.00
N LEU A 82 -8.31 -6.87 -13.09
CA LEU A 82 -8.63 -5.75 -12.20
C LEU A 82 -9.01 -6.23 -10.80
N LEU A 83 -9.75 -7.35 -10.72
CA LEU A 83 -10.02 -8.01 -9.44
C LEU A 83 -8.73 -8.44 -8.74
N TYR A 84 -7.72 -8.85 -9.49
CA TYR A 84 -6.40 -9.14 -8.95
C TYR A 84 -5.76 -7.91 -8.32
N VAL A 85 -5.76 -6.76 -9.01
CA VAL A 85 -5.17 -5.52 -8.47
C VAL A 85 -5.95 -5.01 -7.26
N LEU A 86 -7.29 -5.01 -7.31
CA LEU A 86 -8.13 -4.67 -6.14
C LEU A 86 -7.82 -5.58 -4.94
N ALA A 87 -7.69 -6.88 -5.19
CA ALA A 87 -7.38 -7.83 -4.14
C ALA A 87 -5.94 -7.72 -3.64
N ALA A 88 -5.01 -7.19 -4.45
CA ALA A 88 -3.65 -6.86 -4.04
C ALA A 88 -3.64 -5.59 -3.17
N ALA A 89 -4.33 -4.53 -3.61
CA ALA A 89 -4.47 -3.27 -2.87
C ALA A 89 -5.09 -3.49 -1.48
N ARG A 90 -6.17 -4.28 -1.38
CA ARG A 90 -6.79 -4.61 -0.08
C ARG A 90 -5.85 -5.34 0.87
N ARG A 91 -4.98 -6.20 0.33
CA ARG A 91 -4.00 -6.92 1.14
C ARG A 91 -2.82 -6.03 1.52
N LEU A 92 -2.44 -5.10 0.66
CA LEU A 92 -1.42 -4.10 0.95
C LEU A 92 -1.89 -3.18 2.09
N ASP A 93 -3.12 -2.68 2.03
CA ASP A 93 -3.71 -1.86 3.10
C ASP A 93 -3.78 -2.65 4.43
N ALA A 94 -4.14 -3.94 4.38
CA ALA A 94 -4.13 -4.79 5.57
C ALA A 94 -2.72 -5.04 6.12
N ALA A 95 -1.72 -5.18 5.23
CA ALA A 95 -0.32 -5.34 5.63
C ALA A 95 0.23 -4.06 6.28
N ALA A 96 -0.05 -2.89 5.70
CA ALA A 96 0.32 -1.60 6.26
C ALA A 96 -0.34 -1.38 7.63
N ALA A 97 -1.64 -1.62 7.76
CA ALA A 97 -2.34 -1.47 9.04
C ALA A 97 -1.83 -2.46 10.12
N ALA A 98 -1.44 -3.67 9.75
CA ALA A 98 -0.83 -4.62 10.67
C ALA A 98 0.58 -4.17 11.09
N TRP A 99 1.36 -3.65 10.15
CA TRP A 99 2.69 -3.13 10.41
C TRP A 99 2.67 -1.89 11.30
N ALA A 100 1.74 -0.96 11.10
CA ALA A 100 1.58 0.20 11.96
C ALA A 100 1.37 -0.18 13.43
N ARG A 101 0.64 -1.26 13.72
CA ARG A 101 0.50 -1.79 15.10
C ARG A 101 1.81 -2.31 15.67
N VAL A 102 2.67 -2.90 14.84
CA VAL A 102 4.02 -3.33 15.25
C VAL A 102 4.85 -2.12 15.66
N VAL A 103 4.86 -1.06 14.84
CA VAL A 103 5.65 0.13 15.12
C VAL A 103 5.11 0.89 16.34
N GLU A 104 3.79 1.01 16.47
CA GLU A 104 3.14 1.58 17.67
C GLU A 104 3.52 0.77 18.92
N GLY A 105 3.40 -0.56 18.87
CA GLY A 105 3.77 -1.45 19.96
C GLY A 105 5.25 -1.34 20.35
N LEU A 106 6.14 -1.18 19.35
CA LEU A 106 7.55 -0.93 19.57
C LEU A 106 7.82 0.39 20.26
N ALA A 107 7.16 1.47 19.82
CA ALA A 107 7.29 2.78 20.45
C ALA A 107 6.89 2.73 21.93
N VAL A 108 5.78 2.04 22.25
CA VAL A 108 5.32 1.85 23.63
C VAL A 108 6.34 1.07 24.47
N ILE A 109 6.92 -0.01 23.94
CA ILE A 109 7.91 -0.82 24.66
C ILE A 109 9.22 -0.04 24.86
N ARG A 110 9.69 0.69 23.85
CA ARG A 110 10.91 1.51 23.90
C ARG A 110 10.82 2.68 24.87
N ALA A 111 9.62 3.22 25.06
CA ALA A 111 9.39 4.30 26.03
C ALA A 111 9.42 3.81 27.48
N TRP A 112 9.44 2.50 27.73
CA TRP A 112 9.41 1.95 29.08
C TRP A 112 10.81 1.90 29.71
N PRO A 113 10.97 2.26 31.00
CA PRO A 113 12.24 2.14 31.71
C PRO A 113 12.79 0.70 31.71
N SER A 114 14.05 0.53 31.30
CA SER A 114 14.69 -0.78 31.12
C SER A 114 15.06 -1.51 32.41
N ASP A 115 14.92 -0.85 33.56
CA ASP A 115 15.38 -1.31 34.88
C ASP A 115 14.30 -2.06 35.70
N THR A 116 13.09 -2.21 35.16
CA THR A 116 11.98 -2.85 35.86
C THR A 116 11.35 -4.01 35.08
N VAL A 117 11.39 -5.22 35.66
CA VAL A 117 10.66 -6.38 35.14
C VAL A 117 9.17 -6.17 35.42
N ASN A 118 8.42 -5.73 34.41
CA ASN A 118 7.00 -5.42 34.53
C ASN A 118 6.12 -6.42 33.74
N PRO A 119 5.14 -7.10 34.39
CA PRO A 119 4.18 -7.98 33.71
C PRO A 119 3.43 -7.32 32.55
N VAL A 120 3.17 -6.00 32.63
CA VAL A 120 2.50 -5.23 31.57
C VAL A 120 3.40 -5.14 30.33
N VAL A 121 4.69 -4.83 30.49
CA VAL A 121 5.65 -4.78 29.37
C VAL A 121 5.80 -6.15 28.73
N ARG A 122 5.80 -7.22 29.54
CA ARG A 122 5.81 -8.59 29.03
C ARG A 122 4.57 -8.91 28.20
N ALA A 123 3.38 -8.56 28.69
CA ALA A 123 2.14 -8.72 27.95
C ALA A 123 2.15 -7.93 26.62
N ARG A 124 2.71 -6.71 26.64
CA ARG A 124 2.92 -5.91 25.42
C ARG A 124 3.92 -6.55 24.46
N GLY A 125 5.00 -7.15 24.96
CA GLY A 125 5.95 -7.90 24.16
C GLY A 125 5.32 -9.09 23.44
N PHE A 126 4.45 -9.86 24.12
CA PHE A 126 3.70 -10.93 23.47
C PHE A 126 2.70 -10.43 22.43
N ALA A 127 1.99 -9.33 22.73
CA ALA A 127 1.09 -8.69 21.77
C ALA A 127 1.86 -8.21 20.52
N LEU A 128 3.03 -7.61 20.70
CA LEU A 128 3.89 -7.17 19.61
C LEU A 128 4.31 -8.34 18.70
N VAL A 129 4.66 -9.50 19.27
CA VAL A 129 5.00 -10.70 18.49
C VAL A 129 3.79 -11.17 17.66
N ALA A 130 2.60 -11.16 18.23
CA ALA A 130 1.38 -11.55 17.53
C ALA A 130 1.04 -10.56 16.39
N ASP A 131 1.18 -9.25 16.63
CA ASP A 131 1.00 -8.24 15.58
C ASP A 131 2.04 -8.39 14.46
N LEU A 132 3.30 -8.69 14.81
CA LEU A 132 4.36 -8.93 13.85
C LEU A 132 4.09 -10.16 12.98
N GLU A 133 3.62 -11.25 13.57
CA GLU A 133 3.21 -12.45 12.82
C GLU A 133 2.14 -12.09 11.77
N LEU A 134 1.07 -11.41 12.19
CA LEU A 134 0.00 -10.98 11.28
C LEU A 134 0.51 -10.06 10.17
N ALA A 135 1.40 -9.12 10.51
CA ALA A 135 2.03 -8.22 9.55
C ALA A 135 2.87 -9.00 8.52
N MET A 136 3.68 -9.96 8.95
CA MET A 136 4.52 -10.76 8.07
C MET A 136 3.72 -11.68 7.15
N ILE A 137 2.61 -12.25 7.62
CA ILE A 137 1.67 -13.04 6.80
C ILE A 137 1.05 -12.17 5.71
N ALA A 138 0.56 -10.98 6.09
CA ALA A 138 -0.04 -10.05 5.14
C ALA A 138 0.98 -9.56 4.10
N LEU A 139 2.17 -9.12 4.56
CA LEU A 139 3.27 -8.64 3.72
C LEU A 139 3.73 -9.71 2.72
N ARG A 140 3.90 -10.96 3.18
CA ARG A 140 4.27 -12.09 2.32
C ARG A 140 3.27 -12.27 1.18
N ARG A 141 1.98 -12.08 1.44
CA ARG A 141 0.93 -12.22 0.43
C ARG A 141 1.00 -11.09 -0.60
N VAL A 142 1.26 -9.86 -0.16
CA VAL A 142 1.45 -8.69 -1.04
C VAL A 142 2.67 -8.89 -1.94
N VAL A 143 3.82 -9.21 -1.36
CA VAL A 143 5.07 -9.51 -2.09
C VAL A 143 4.84 -10.61 -3.12
N ALA A 144 4.09 -11.66 -2.75
CA ALA A 144 3.71 -12.71 -3.70
C ALA A 144 2.91 -12.15 -4.88
N MET A 145 1.94 -11.28 -4.63
CA MET A 145 1.09 -10.75 -5.67
C MET A 145 1.88 -9.82 -6.60
N VAL A 146 2.71 -8.94 -6.05
CA VAL A 146 3.57 -8.05 -6.84
C VAL A 146 4.51 -8.86 -7.74
N LEU A 147 5.24 -9.85 -7.20
CA LEU A 147 6.15 -10.70 -7.98
C LEU A 147 5.46 -11.48 -9.10
N ASN A 148 4.20 -11.85 -8.89
CA ASN A 148 3.46 -12.67 -9.84
C ASN A 148 2.57 -11.85 -10.78
N ALA A 149 2.49 -10.53 -10.62
CA ALA A 149 1.56 -9.68 -11.36
C ALA A 149 1.80 -9.76 -12.87
N LYS A 150 3.05 -9.56 -13.35
CA LYS A 150 3.41 -9.69 -14.78
C LYS A 150 2.91 -11.00 -15.40
N ARG A 151 3.12 -12.12 -14.72
CA ARG A 151 2.66 -13.46 -15.17
C ARG A 151 1.14 -13.65 -15.07
N ARG A 152 0.51 -13.12 -14.01
CA ARG A 152 -0.91 -13.38 -13.69
C ARG A 152 -1.87 -12.47 -14.44
N ILE A 153 -1.46 -11.23 -14.69
CA ILE A 153 -2.31 -10.18 -15.24
C ILE A 153 -1.73 -9.49 -16.47
N GLY A 154 -0.54 -9.89 -16.93
CA GLY A 154 0.01 -9.47 -18.22
C GLY A 154 0.54 -8.03 -18.29
N ILE A 155 0.78 -7.39 -17.13
CA ILE A 155 1.33 -6.03 -17.07
C ILE A 155 2.82 -5.99 -17.42
N ARG A 156 3.27 -4.84 -17.93
CA ARG A 156 4.64 -4.52 -18.32
C ARG A 156 5.40 -3.82 -17.21
N ALA A 157 4.71 -3.18 -16.26
CA ALA A 157 5.33 -2.56 -15.10
C ALA A 157 6.36 -3.51 -14.45
N GLU A 158 7.57 -3.00 -14.23
CA GLU A 158 8.66 -3.79 -13.66
C GLU A 158 8.51 -3.92 -12.15
N VAL A 159 8.81 -5.11 -11.63
CA VAL A 159 8.71 -5.39 -10.20
C VAL A 159 9.79 -4.59 -9.46
N PRO A 160 9.46 -3.87 -8.37
CA PRO A 160 10.45 -3.10 -7.63
C PRO A 160 11.59 -3.96 -7.10
N VAL A 161 12.82 -3.43 -7.18
CA VAL A 161 14.04 -4.16 -6.77
C VAL A 161 13.98 -4.54 -5.28
N VAL A 162 13.40 -3.69 -4.43
CA VAL A 162 13.25 -4.00 -3.00
C VAL A 162 12.41 -5.25 -2.78
N VAL A 163 11.36 -5.45 -3.59
CA VAL A 163 10.44 -6.59 -3.49
C VAL A 163 11.14 -7.88 -3.91
N SER A 164 11.87 -7.85 -5.03
CA SER A 164 12.58 -9.03 -5.53
C SER A 164 13.76 -9.41 -4.63
N ALA A 165 14.54 -8.44 -4.15
CA ALA A 165 15.68 -8.65 -3.27
C ALA A 165 15.27 -9.23 -1.90
N ASN A 166 14.15 -8.78 -1.34
CA ASN A 166 13.73 -9.17 0.02
C ASN A 166 12.74 -10.35 0.08
N ASN A 167 12.32 -10.90 -1.07
CA ASN A 167 11.36 -12.00 -1.10
C ASN A 167 11.80 -13.23 -0.28
N ALA A 168 13.09 -13.58 -0.32
CA ALA A 168 13.62 -14.69 0.45
C ALA A 168 13.52 -14.44 1.96
N HIS A 169 13.83 -13.21 2.40
CA HIS A 169 13.75 -12.78 3.80
C HIS A 169 12.30 -12.78 4.31
N VAL A 170 11.39 -12.13 3.57
CA VAL A 170 9.96 -12.08 3.92
C VAL A 170 9.36 -13.49 3.99
N ARG A 171 9.72 -14.37 3.05
CA ARG A 171 9.27 -15.76 3.06
C ARG A 171 9.80 -16.51 4.27
N ALA A 172 11.10 -16.47 4.53
CA ALA A 172 11.71 -17.23 5.62
C ALA A 172 11.18 -16.80 6.99
N ILE A 173 11.03 -15.49 7.20
CA ILE A 173 10.48 -14.93 8.45
C ILE A 173 8.99 -15.28 8.60
N ARG A 174 8.17 -15.20 7.53
CA ARG A 174 6.77 -15.66 7.62
C ARG A 174 6.68 -17.16 7.92
N ASP A 175 7.46 -17.97 7.21
CA ASP A 175 7.50 -19.43 7.36
C ASP A 175 8.07 -19.84 8.73
N SER A 176 8.75 -18.96 9.47
CA SER A 176 9.19 -19.23 10.84
C SER A 176 8.09 -18.96 11.87
N PHE A 177 7.25 -17.93 11.67
CA PHE A 177 6.06 -17.71 12.49
C PHE A 177 5.03 -18.85 12.32
N GLU A 178 4.72 -19.23 11.08
CA GLU A 178 3.65 -20.21 10.79
C GLU A 178 3.95 -21.63 11.29
N HIS A 179 5.22 -22.01 11.41
CA HIS A 179 5.64 -23.37 11.75
C HIS A 179 6.40 -23.43 13.09
N ILE A 180 6.18 -22.46 13.96
CA ILE A 180 6.93 -22.32 15.21
C ILE A 180 6.70 -23.52 16.16
N ASP A 181 5.47 -24.01 16.24
CA ASP A 181 5.03 -25.15 17.03
C ASP A 181 5.61 -26.46 16.49
N GLU A 182 5.51 -26.68 15.18
CA GLU A 182 6.07 -27.84 14.49
C GLU A 182 7.60 -27.90 14.65
N ARG A 183 8.28 -26.75 14.54
CA ARG A 183 9.74 -26.64 14.73
C ARG A 183 10.14 -26.86 16.19
N ALA A 184 9.38 -26.32 17.14
CA ALA A 184 9.62 -26.52 18.57
C ALA A 184 9.47 -27.99 18.97
N LEU A 185 8.57 -28.73 18.32
CA LEU A 185 8.34 -30.16 18.55
C LEU A 185 9.22 -31.07 17.65
N GLY A 186 10.04 -30.50 16.76
CA GLY A 186 10.87 -31.26 15.82
C GLY A 186 10.06 -32.07 14.79
N ALA A 187 8.80 -31.71 14.54
CA ALA A 187 7.85 -32.46 13.74
C ALA A 187 7.66 -31.94 12.29
N GLY A 188 8.33 -30.84 11.91
CA GLY A 188 8.19 -30.19 10.60
C GLY A 188 8.96 -30.86 9.45
N ARG A 189 8.50 -30.64 8.20
CA ARG A 189 9.28 -30.96 6.99
C ARG A 189 10.52 -30.06 6.92
N GLY A 190 11.68 -30.64 7.22
CA GLY A 190 12.95 -29.91 7.36
C GLY A 190 13.31 -29.86 8.83
N ALA A 191 14.36 -30.60 9.19
CA ALA A 191 14.83 -30.93 10.53
C ALA A 191 14.69 -29.82 11.58
N SER A 192 14.57 -30.22 12.85
CA SER A 192 14.60 -29.34 14.02
C SER A 192 15.62 -28.21 13.83
N SER A 193 15.15 -27.00 13.52
CA SER A 193 16.05 -25.86 13.49
C SER A 193 16.36 -25.53 14.95
N GLY A 194 17.64 -25.61 15.34
CA GLY A 194 18.09 -25.14 16.66
C GLY A 194 17.69 -23.69 16.98
N ASP A 195 17.25 -22.95 15.95
CA ASP A 195 16.74 -21.58 15.99
C ASP A 195 15.22 -21.44 16.19
N ALA A 196 14.47 -22.50 16.52
CA ALA A 196 13.01 -22.38 16.76
C ALA A 196 12.66 -21.33 17.85
N THR A 197 13.56 -21.13 18.82
CA THR A 197 13.40 -20.12 19.87
C THR A 197 13.82 -18.70 19.44
N SER A 198 14.53 -18.54 18.32
CA SER A 198 15.08 -17.26 17.86
C SER A 198 14.00 -16.22 17.55
N ILE A 199 12.82 -16.67 17.14
CA ILE A 199 11.68 -15.79 16.86
C ILE A 199 11.02 -15.21 18.13
N PHE A 200 11.30 -15.78 19.30
CA PHE A 200 10.96 -15.17 20.58
C PHE A 200 12.08 -14.25 21.09
N ARG A 201 13.28 -14.28 20.48
CA ARG A 201 14.39 -13.38 20.81
C ARG A 201 14.20 -12.04 20.11
N GLN A 202 13.18 -11.32 20.55
CA GLN A 202 12.79 -10.00 20.02
C GLN A 202 13.70 -8.86 20.47
N GLY A 203 14.86 -9.16 21.07
CA GLY A 203 15.83 -8.16 21.51
C GLY A 203 16.21 -7.21 20.37
N ARG A 204 16.52 -7.76 19.18
CA ARG A 204 16.90 -6.96 18.00
C ARG A 204 15.74 -6.20 17.39
N LEU A 205 14.50 -6.70 17.48
CA LEU A 205 13.34 -5.93 17.06
C LEU A 205 13.18 -4.71 17.96
N ILE A 206 13.28 -4.91 19.27
CA ILE A 206 13.14 -3.84 20.27
C ILE A 206 14.31 -2.84 20.18
N SER A 207 15.56 -3.30 20.14
CA SER A 207 16.73 -2.41 20.14
C SER A 207 17.00 -1.78 18.78
N ASP A 208 17.01 -2.59 17.71
CA ASP A 208 17.54 -2.21 16.40
C ASP A 208 16.43 -1.98 15.38
N GLY A 209 15.19 -2.36 15.68
CA GLY A 209 14.10 -2.35 14.70
C GLY A 209 14.30 -3.39 13.59
N VAL A 210 14.93 -4.53 13.93
CA VAL A 210 15.21 -5.60 12.97
C VAL A 210 14.48 -6.88 13.35
N VAL A 211 13.66 -7.37 12.44
CA VAL A 211 13.05 -8.70 12.50
C VAL A 211 14.06 -9.70 11.94
N SER A 212 14.43 -10.72 12.71
CA SER A 212 15.46 -11.69 12.30
C SER A 212 15.01 -13.13 12.50
N TYR A 213 15.39 -13.99 11.55
CA TYR A 213 15.29 -15.45 11.65
C TYR A 213 16.47 -16.10 10.93
N GLY A 214 17.37 -16.74 11.69
CA GLY A 214 18.64 -17.27 11.15
C GLY A 214 19.42 -16.17 10.40
N PRO A 215 19.84 -16.39 9.13
CA PRO A 215 20.52 -15.38 8.32
C PRO A 215 19.58 -14.34 7.68
N HIS A 216 18.27 -14.44 7.92
CA HIS A 216 17.28 -13.57 7.30
C HIS A 216 16.93 -12.40 8.20
N GLU A 217 17.12 -11.18 7.69
CA GLU A 217 16.79 -9.95 8.40
C GLU A 217 15.88 -9.04 7.57
N LEU A 218 15.00 -8.31 8.25
CA LEU A 218 14.21 -7.21 7.71
C LEU A 218 14.20 -6.07 8.73
N SER A 219 14.74 -4.90 8.36
CA SER A 219 14.61 -3.69 9.15
C SER A 219 13.23 -3.05 8.97
N ILE A 220 12.83 -2.20 9.92
CA ILE A 220 11.60 -1.40 9.81
C ILE A 220 11.58 -0.62 8.49
N GLU A 221 12.67 0.10 8.19
CA GLU A 221 12.84 0.85 6.94
C GLU A 221 12.64 -0.03 5.69
N THR A 222 13.12 -1.27 5.72
CA THR A 222 12.95 -2.21 4.60
C THR A 222 11.48 -2.59 4.42
N VAL A 223 10.75 -2.81 5.51
CA VAL A 223 9.32 -3.12 5.46
C VAL A 223 8.52 -1.92 4.95
N ASP A 224 8.83 -0.71 5.42
CA ASP A 224 8.18 0.52 4.95
C ASP A 224 8.38 0.72 3.45
N ARG A 225 9.62 0.49 2.97
CA ARG A 225 9.92 0.51 1.53
C ARG A 225 9.19 -0.59 0.76
N LEU A 226 9.10 -1.80 1.30
CA LEU A 226 8.31 -2.88 0.68
C LEU A 226 6.85 -2.49 0.51
N LEU A 227 6.25 -1.84 1.51
CA LEU A 227 4.86 -1.36 1.46
C LEU A 227 4.72 -0.24 0.43
N SER A 228 5.55 0.80 0.51
CA SER A 228 5.50 1.95 -0.39
C SER A 228 5.78 1.59 -1.84
N GLU A 229 6.86 0.85 -2.13
CA GLU A 229 7.20 0.49 -3.51
C GLU A 229 6.19 -0.52 -4.10
N SER A 230 5.61 -1.41 -3.28
CA SER A 230 4.51 -2.27 -3.72
C SER A 230 3.27 -1.46 -4.07
N ARG A 231 3.00 -0.39 -3.32
CA ARG A 231 1.88 0.54 -3.57
C ARG A 231 2.02 1.22 -4.92
N ASP A 232 3.18 1.80 -5.18
CA ASP A 232 3.45 2.53 -6.42
C ASP A 232 3.43 1.59 -7.62
N PHE A 233 3.95 0.37 -7.46
CA PHE A 233 3.81 -0.68 -8.46
C PHE A 233 2.35 -1.01 -8.75
N LEU A 234 1.50 -1.18 -7.73
CA LEU A 234 0.08 -1.49 -7.94
C LEU A 234 -0.67 -0.33 -8.59
N LYS A 235 -0.32 0.93 -8.25
CA LYS A 235 -0.81 2.13 -8.97
C LYS A 235 -0.43 2.09 -10.45
N ALA A 236 0.83 1.81 -10.77
CA ALA A 236 1.28 1.70 -12.17
C ALA A 236 0.56 0.55 -12.91
N ALA A 237 0.39 -0.60 -12.25
CA ALA A 237 -0.30 -1.75 -12.81
C ALA A 237 -1.76 -1.44 -13.18
N ILE A 238 -2.50 -0.72 -12.33
CA ILE A 238 -3.88 -0.36 -12.66
C ILE A 238 -3.94 0.67 -13.80
N VAL A 239 -3.07 1.68 -13.81
CA VAL A 239 -2.98 2.65 -14.93
C VAL A 239 -2.77 1.91 -16.26
N GLU A 240 -1.86 0.93 -16.28
CA GLU A 240 -1.58 0.13 -17.47
C GLU A 240 -2.79 -0.69 -17.93
N LEU A 241 -3.49 -1.36 -17.01
CA LEU A 241 -4.65 -2.20 -17.32
C LEU A 241 -5.87 -1.39 -17.81
N VAL A 242 -6.08 -0.21 -17.22
CA VAL A 242 -7.13 0.71 -17.67
C VAL A 242 -6.75 1.29 -19.03
N GLY A 243 -5.45 1.43 -19.30
CA GLY A 243 -4.91 2.00 -20.53
C GLY A 243 -5.07 3.51 -20.54
N THR A 244 -4.07 4.23 -21.05
CA THR A 244 -4.16 5.68 -21.29
C THR A 244 -5.24 6.03 -22.32
N ASP A 245 -5.59 5.12 -23.23
CA ASP A 245 -6.62 5.33 -24.26
C ASP A 245 -8.07 5.34 -23.75
N ALA A 246 -8.33 4.83 -22.53
CA ALA A 246 -9.63 5.02 -21.88
C ALA A 246 -9.83 6.46 -21.36
N LEU A 247 -8.76 7.26 -21.33
CA LEU A 247 -8.73 8.65 -20.90
C LEU A 247 -8.53 9.63 -22.07
N THR A 248 -8.35 9.13 -23.30
CA THR A 248 -8.27 9.95 -24.51
C THR A 248 -9.65 9.97 -25.19
N PRO A 249 -10.29 11.14 -25.39
CA PRO A 249 -11.58 11.19 -26.06
C PRO A 249 -11.45 10.60 -27.47
N ARG A 250 -12.28 9.60 -27.79
CA ARG A 250 -12.45 9.15 -29.18
C ARG A 250 -12.92 10.35 -30.00
N ARG A 251 -12.17 10.68 -31.04
CA ARG A 251 -12.50 11.74 -32.00
C ARG A 251 -13.84 11.49 -32.66
#